data_AF-A0A439DA99-F1
#
_entry.id   AF-A0A439DA99-F1
#
_cell.length_a   1.000
_cell.length_b   1.000
_cell.length_c   1.000
_cell.angle_alpha   90.00
_cell.angle_beta   90.00
_cell.angle_gamma   90.00
#
_symmetry.space_group_name_H-M   'P 1'
#
loop_
_entity.id
_entity.type
_entity.pdbx_description
1 polymer ?
#
loop_
_entity_poly.entity_id
_entity_poly.type
_entity_poly.pdbx_seq_one_letter_code
_entity_poly.pdbx_strand_id
1 'polypeptide(L)'
;AVTTTYGQTIKVVGSIPELGSWDVSKAPAMSASKYTAASPLWTYTLNVAPGKSFEYKFVNVASSGAVTWESDPNRSYTIPSGICDSAVNVASTWR
;
A
#
# COMPACT_ATOMS: atom_id res chain seq x y z
N ALA A 1 -1.48 13.55 -2.37
CA ALA A 1 -2.62 12.68 -2.73
C ALA A 1 -2.50 12.39 -4.22
N VAL A 2 -2.69 11.15 -4.67
CA VAL A 2 -2.67 10.84 -6.10
C VAL A 2 -4.09 10.90 -6.62
N THR A 3 -4.33 11.64 -7.68
CA THR A 3 -5.61 11.59 -8.41
C THR A 3 -5.49 10.43 -9.40
N THR A 4 -6.14 9.31 -9.09
CA THR A 4 -6.20 8.19 -10.04
C THR A 4 -7.24 8.50 -11.12
N THR A 5 -6.92 8.19 -12.37
CA THR A 5 -7.91 8.18 -13.45
C THR A 5 -8.72 6.88 -13.38
N TYR A 6 -9.94 6.90 -13.93
CA TYR A 6 -10.77 5.70 -14.00
C TYR A 6 -10.00 4.55 -14.69
N GLY A 7 -10.08 3.35 -14.11
CA GLY A 7 -9.35 2.16 -14.59
C GLY A 7 -7.95 1.95 -14.01
N GLN A 8 -7.48 2.83 -13.13
CA GLN A 8 -6.24 2.63 -12.35
C GLN A 8 -6.50 1.92 -11.03
N THR A 9 -5.56 1.06 -10.63
CA THR A 9 -5.59 0.35 -9.35
C THR A 9 -4.34 0.69 -8.55
N ILE A 10 -4.51 1.16 -7.31
CA ILE A 10 -3.38 1.32 -6.39
C ILE A 10 -3.10 -0.02 -5.70
N LYS A 11 -1.84 -0.44 -5.70
CA LYS A 11 -1.35 -1.57 -4.91
C LYS A 11 -0.30 -1.11 -3.90
N VAL A 12 -0.12 -1.89 -2.84
CA VAL A 12 0.99 -1.74 -1.89
C VAL A 12 1.95 -2.91 -2.07
N VAL A 13 3.20 -2.61 -2.37
CA VAL A 13 4.25 -3.60 -2.66
C VAL A 13 5.35 -3.43 -1.62
N GLY A 14 5.94 -4.50 -1.12
CA GLY A 14 6.95 -4.39 -0.08
C GLY A 14 7.84 -5.60 0.07
N SER A 15 8.76 -5.52 1.03
CA SER A 15 9.84 -6.50 1.22
C SER A 15 9.38 -7.83 1.82
N ILE A 16 8.17 -7.91 2.37
CA ILE A 16 7.62 -9.11 3.01
C ILE A 16 6.68 -9.89 2.07
N PRO A 17 6.51 -11.21 2.29
CA PRO A 17 5.65 -12.04 1.44
C PRO A 17 4.20 -11.55 1.36
N GLU A 18 3.67 -11.02 2.44
CA GLU A 18 2.31 -10.46 2.53
C GLU A 18 2.12 -9.23 1.62
N LEU A 19 3.23 -8.57 1.26
CA LEU A 19 3.29 -7.43 0.33
C LEU A 19 3.94 -7.80 -1.01
N GLY A 20 4.06 -9.10 -1.30
CA GLY A 20 4.55 -9.63 -2.57
C GLY A 20 6.06 -9.69 -2.73
N SER A 21 6.87 -9.36 -1.71
CA SER A 21 8.34 -9.40 -1.79
C SER A 21 8.90 -8.67 -3.02
N TRP A 22 8.45 -7.42 -3.24
CA TRP A 22 8.76 -6.56 -4.39
C TRP A 22 8.21 -7.01 -5.75
N ASP A 23 7.42 -8.09 -5.79
CA ASP A 23 6.70 -8.55 -6.98
C ASP A 23 5.30 -7.91 -7.07
N VAL A 24 5.12 -6.99 -8.00
CA VAL A 24 3.86 -6.24 -8.23
C VAL A 24 2.70 -7.16 -8.60
N SER A 25 2.98 -8.32 -9.23
CA SER A 25 1.94 -9.27 -9.61
C SER A 25 1.33 -9.95 -8.38
N LYS A 26 2.15 -10.16 -7.33
CA LYS A 26 1.76 -10.77 -6.04
C LYS A 26 1.31 -9.75 -5.00
N ALA A 27 1.58 -8.47 -5.24
CA ALA A 27 1.21 -7.40 -4.33
C ALA A 27 -0.31 -7.23 -4.21
N PRO A 28 -0.83 -7.00 -2.99
CA PRO A 28 -2.24 -6.78 -2.75
C PRO A 28 -2.74 -5.47 -3.36
N ALA A 29 -3.95 -5.51 -3.93
CA ALA A 29 -4.67 -4.33 -4.36
C ALA A 29 -5.33 -3.61 -3.17
N MET A 30 -5.25 -2.29 -3.17
CA MET A 30 -5.95 -1.47 -2.19
C MET A 30 -7.42 -1.32 -2.57
N SER A 31 -8.29 -1.15 -1.57
CA SER A 31 -9.71 -0.85 -1.76
C SER A 31 -9.93 0.64 -2.02
N ALA A 32 -10.70 0.94 -3.07
CA ALA A 32 -11.21 2.29 -3.37
C ALA A 32 -12.60 2.55 -2.74
N SER A 33 -13.08 1.73 -1.81
CA SER A 33 -14.42 1.86 -1.23
C SER A 33 -14.68 3.20 -0.51
N LYS A 34 -13.62 3.91 -0.11
CA LYS A 34 -13.68 5.24 0.49
C LYS A 34 -13.22 6.35 -0.47
N TYR A 35 -12.98 6.03 -1.73
CA TYR A 35 -12.50 6.98 -2.73
C TYR A 35 -13.61 7.92 -3.15
N THR A 36 -13.32 9.21 -3.15
CA THR A 36 -14.14 10.25 -3.75
C THR A 36 -13.24 11.21 -4.53
N ALA A 37 -13.79 11.96 -5.48
CA ALA A 37 -12.99 12.96 -6.22
C ALA A 37 -12.41 14.04 -5.30
N ALA A 38 -13.11 14.38 -4.21
CA ALA A 38 -12.64 15.34 -3.20
C ALA A 38 -11.66 14.72 -2.18
N SER A 39 -11.73 13.41 -1.98
CA SER A 39 -10.86 12.65 -1.06
C SER A 39 -10.51 11.31 -1.70
N PRO A 40 -9.43 11.25 -2.50
CA PRO A 40 -9.02 10.05 -3.24
C PRO A 40 -8.35 9.02 -2.32
N LEU A 41 -9.14 8.49 -1.37
CA LEU A 41 -8.66 7.61 -0.31
C LEU A 41 -8.71 6.14 -0.74
N TRP A 42 -7.53 5.51 -0.70
CA TRP A 42 -7.34 4.08 -0.88
C TRP A 42 -6.94 3.44 0.45
N THR A 43 -7.50 2.27 0.77
CA THR A 43 -7.26 1.59 2.05
C THR A 43 -6.93 0.12 1.87
N TYR A 44 -6.02 -0.41 2.69
CA TYR A 44 -5.71 -1.84 2.76
C TYR A 44 -5.42 -2.22 4.22
N THR A 45 -5.90 -3.40 4.62
CA THR A 45 -5.63 -3.96 5.95
C THR A 45 -4.63 -5.09 5.79
N LEU A 46 -3.46 -4.93 6.40
CA LEU A 46 -2.37 -5.89 6.40
C LEU A 46 -2.34 -6.64 7.74
N ASN A 47 -2.41 -7.98 7.70
CA ASN A 47 -2.26 -8.82 8.89
C ASN A 47 -0.84 -9.38 8.91
N VAL A 48 0.00 -8.90 9.84
CA VAL A 48 1.40 -9.31 10.00
C VAL A 48 1.69 -9.44 11.49
N ALA A 49 2.59 -10.36 11.86
CA ALA A 49 2.98 -10.56 13.25
C ALA A 49 3.59 -9.27 13.86
N PRO A 50 3.34 -8.99 15.16
CA PRO A 50 3.93 -7.85 15.83
C PRO A 50 5.46 -7.93 15.88
N GLY A 51 6.13 -6.78 15.90
CA GLY A 51 7.59 -6.68 15.92
C GLY A 51 8.28 -6.86 14.56
N LYS A 52 7.53 -7.04 13.46
CA LYS A 52 8.11 -7.13 12.11
C LYS A 52 8.39 -5.73 11.54
N SER A 53 9.62 -5.54 11.07
CA SER A 53 10.03 -4.38 10.26
C SER A 53 10.04 -4.74 8.79
N PHE A 54 9.57 -3.83 7.94
CA PHE A 54 9.53 -4.02 6.50
C PHE A 54 9.58 -2.69 5.75
N GLU A 55 9.93 -2.79 4.48
CA GLU A 55 9.84 -1.68 3.53
C GLU A 55 8.67 -1.87 2.58
N TYR A 56 8.10 -0.77 2.10
CA TYR A 56 7.02 -0.78 1.14
C TYR A 56 7.00 0.47 0.26
N LYS A 57 6.29 0.36 -0.85
CA LYS A 57 5.92 1.45 -1.75
C LYS A 57 4.51 1.25 -2.30
N PHE A 58 3.89 2.36 -2.67
CA PHE A 58 2.68 2.33 -3.48
C PHE A 58 3.02 2.27 -4.97
N VAL A 59 2.22 1.52 -5.71
CA VAL A 59 2.26 1.49 -7.18
C VAL A 59 0.88 1.74 -7.77
N ASN A 60 0.84 2.46 -8.87
CA ASN A 60 -0.34 2.65 -9.68
C ASN A 60 -0.23 1.72 -10.89
N VAL A 61 -1.20 0.82 -11.02
CA VAL A 61 -1.31 -0.10 -12.14
C VAL A 61 -2.42 0.39 -13.06
N ALA A 62 -2.05 0.80 -14.27
CA ALA A 62 -3.01 1.19 -15.30
C ALA A 62 -3.78 -0.03 -15.84
N SER A 63 -4.92 0.21 -16.50
CA SER A 63 -5.71 -0.84 -17.15
C SER A 63 -4.93 -1.61 -18.23
N SER A 64 -3.90 -1.01 -18.81
CA SER A 64 -2.96 -1.66 -19.73
C SER A 64 -1.95 -2.59 -19.06
N GLY A 65 -1.87 -2.60 -17.73
CA GLY A 65 -0.86 -3.30 -16.94
C GLY A 65 0.43 -2.51 -16.72
N ALA A 66 0.54 -1.28 -17.25
CA ALA A 66 1.69 -0.41 -16.98
C ALA A 66 1.77 -0.06 -15.47
N VAL A 67 2.96 -0.14 -14.91
CA VAL A 67 3.21 0.08 -13.47
C VAL A 67 3.99 1.37 -13.28
N THR A 68 3.44 2.29 -12.49
CA THR A 68 4.10 3.50 -12.03
C THR A 68 4.36 3.40 -10.52
N TRP A 69 5.61 3.49 -10.12
CA TRP A 69 6.01 3.49 -8.71
C TRP A 69 5.96 4.90 -8.13
N GLU A 70 5.71 5.00 -6.82
CA GLU A 70 5.96 6.26 -6.12
C GLU A 70 7.46 6.58 -6.05
N SER A 71 7.75 7.86 -5.83
CA SER A 71 9.11 8.38 -5.77
C SER A 71 9.94 7.75 -4.64
N ASP A 72 11.26 7.71 -4.81
CA ASP A 72 12.19 7.32 -3.75
C ASP A 72 12.21 8.33 -2.57
N PRO A 73 12.63 7.90 -1.37
CA PRO A 73 13.05 6.55 -0.98
C PRO A 73 11.88 5.62 -0.64
N ASN A 74 12.16 4.33 -0.51
CA ASN A 74 11.23 3.35 0.07
C ASN A 74 10.70 3.83 1.43
N ARG A 75 9.45 3.50 1.73
CA ARG A 75 8.88 3.71 3.07
C ARG A 75 9.30 2.53 3.94
N SER A 76 9.55 2.79 5.22
CA SER A 76 9.86 1.76 6.21
C SER A 76 8.85 1.84 7.35
N TYR A 77 8.40 0.69 7.84
CA TYR A 77 7.50 0.59 8.97
C TYR A 77 7.85 -0.61 9.86
N THR A 78 7.62 -0.46 11.16
CA THR A 78 7.78 -1.54 12.15
C THR A 78 6.48 -1.71 12.90
N ILE A 79 5.91 -2.92 12.87
CA ILE A 79 4.72 -3.24 13.66
C ILE A 79 5.12 -3.19 15.15
N PRO A 80 4.44 -2.39 15.99
CA PRO A 80 4.74 -2.32 17.42
C PRO A 80 4.70 -3.71 18.08
N SER A 81 5.76 -4.08 18.79
CA SER A 81 5.80 -5.30 19.62
C SER A 81 5.06 -5.05 20.93
N GLY A 82 4.07 -5.90 21.26
CA GLY A 82 3.31 -5.81 22.52
C GLY A 82 1.84 -5.42 22.36
N ILE A 83 1.39 -5.20 21.14
CA ILE A 83 -0.03 -5.05 20.81
C ILE A 83 -0.45 -6.34 20.11
N CYS A 84 -1.19 -7.21 20.82
CA CYS A 84 -1.58 -8.52 20.31
C CYS A 84 -2.87 -8.49 19.49
N ASP A 85 -3.65 -7.40 19.57
CA ASP A 85 -5.00 -7.34 19.00
C ASP A 85 -5.51 -5.90 18.77
N SER A 86 -4.67 -5.02 18.21
CA SER A 86 -5.13 -3.67 17.84
C SER A 86 -4.66 -3.28 16.46
N ALA A 87 -5.61 -2.82 15.64
CA ALA A 87 -5.34 -2.25 14.33
C ALA A 87 -4.59 -0.92 14.48
N VAL A 88 -3.42 -0.82 13.86
CA VAL A 88 -2.69 0.45 13.74
C VAL A 88 -3.00 1.08 12.40
N ASN A 89 -3.46 2.33 12.40
CA ASN A 89 -3.73 3.08 11.19
C ASN A 89 -2.48 3.82 10.73
N VAL A 90 -1.99 3.49 9.54
CA VAL A 90 -0.87 4.21 8.89
C VAL A 90 -1.43 5.06 7.75
N ALA A 91 -1.50 6.37 7.97
CA ALA A 91 -1.87 7.30 6.91
C ALA A 91 -0.65 7.64 6.04
N SER A 92 -0.82 7.60 4.73
CA SER A 92 0.24 7.97 3.77
C SER A 92 -0.33 8.73 2.60
N THR A 93 0.41 9.72 2.11
CA THR A 93 0.15 10.42 0.86
C THR A 93 1.16 9.98 -0.18
N TRP A 94 0.69 9.69 -1.40
CA TRP A 94 1.54 9.39 -2.55
C TRP A 94 2.62 10.47 -2.75
N ARG A 95 3.85 10.05 -3.08
CA ARG A 95 5.01 10.90 -3.34
C ARG A 95 5.34 10.99 -4.83
#